data_AF-A0A0C9WZ99-F1
#
_entry.id   AF-A0A0C9WZ99-F1
#
_cell.length_a   1.000
_cell.length_b   1.000
_cell.length_c   1.000
_cell.angle_alpha   90.00
_cell.angle_beta   90.00
_cell.angle_gamma   90.00
#
_symmetry.space_group_name_H-M   'P 1'
#
loop_
_entity.id
_entity.type
_entity.pdbx_description
1 polymer ?
#
loop_
_entity_poly.entity_id
_entity_poly.type
_entity_poly.pdbx_seq_one_letter_code
_entity_poly.pdbx_strand_id
1 'polypeptide(L)'
;MSTPRLWTTVHVPIPNGFDNFHPEEITHADYDDASKHISDLRTAALQEWLNRSRSLPVDISFTQWDSFPFDVHVPQSHHSYPIVNTILSVAHRWRNISIAAPAQTMICFLTHPPDGLPFLESLDFNFSLVMCWDPLSEIPQPDYSIYRTPSLRKLSLMQPLGDCLQLPVSWARLTDLTIEKQWGYASALSLPQAVECLSRCPRLVRCKLEIRFAGAVTMYPVQFPLLTLPHLESLTILEVTDVTSMFNCLDLPVLREVEYHTVLTERPSLFTLLRKSNGLIQRFTTDPQLRSIP
;
A
#
# COMPACT_ATOMS: atom_id res chain seq x y z
N MET A 1 -18.58 31.97 8.00
CA MET A 1 -19.00 30.57 8.23
C MET A 1 -17.83 29.66 7.89
N SER A 2 -17.13 29.11 8.86
CA SER A 2 -16.12 28.07 8.61
C SER A 2 -16.52 26.83 9.38
N THR A 3 -16.96 25.79 8.68
CA THR A 3 -17.21 24.45 9.24
C THR A 3 -15.92 23.64 9.11
N PRO A 4 -15.07 23.55 10.16
CA PRO A 4 -13.71 23.00 10.03
C PRO A 4 -13.70 21.53 9.58
N ARG A 5 -14.79 20.79 9.86
CA ARG A 5 -15.00 19.40 9.44
C ARG A 5 -14.98 19.20 7.92
N LEU A 6 -15.30 20.22 7.11
CA LEU A 6 -15.22 20.10 5.65
C LEU A 6 -13.78 20.13 5.13
N TRP A 7 -12.82 20.49 5.98
CA TRP A 7 -11.41 20.67 5.61
C TRP A 7 -10.52 19.53 6.13
N THR A 8 -11.09 18.44 6.67
CA THR A 8 -10.31 17.35 7.27
C THR A 8 -9.76 16.38 6.25
N THR A 9 -10.19 16.41 5.00
CA THR A 9 -9.73 15.48 3.97
C THR A 9 -9.16 16.26 2.80
N VAL A 10 -7.96 15.92 2.35
CA VAL A 10 -7.31 16.58 1.21
C VAL A 10 -6.57 15.54 0.35
N HIS A 11 -6.69 15.71 -0.97
CA HIS A 11 -5.92 14.96 -1.95
C HIS A 11 -5.00 15.91 -2.68
N VAL A 12 -3.72 15.56 -2.73
CA VAL A 12 -2.63 16.40 -3.19
C VAL A 12 -1.86 15.63 -4.27
N PRO A 13 -2.34 15.65 -5.52
CA PRO A 13 -1.56 15.13 -6.62
C PRO A 13 -0.38 16.07 -6.86
N ILE A 14 0.72 15.56 -7.39
CA ILE A 14 1.83 16.29 -8.00
C ILE A 14 1.89 15.80 -9.44
N PRO A 15 1.88 16.69 -10.45
CA PRO A 15 1.94 16.26 -11.83
C PRO A 15 3.31 15.62 -12.05
N ASN A 16 3.33 14.52 -12.79
CA ASN A 16 4.60 13.90 -13.14
C ASN A 16 5.14 14.54 -14.41
N GLY A 17 6.46 14.75 -14.45
CA GLY A 17 7.19 15.03 -15.67
C GLY A 17 7.37 13.78 -16.51
N PHE A 18 6.27 13.14 -16.92
CA PHE A 18 6.40 12.06 -17.88
C PHE A 18 6.93 12.61 -19.21
N ASP A 19 8.24 12.49 -19.40
CA ASP A 19 9.00 12.96 -20.56
C ASP A 19 8.42 12.54 -21.91
N ASN A 20 7.69 11.42 -21.94
CA ASN A 20 7.21 10.81 -23.18
C ASN A 20 5.87 11.39 -23.69
N PHE A 21 5.22 12.30 -22.95
CA PHE A 21 3.97 12.94 -23.38
C PHE A 21 4.07 14.46 -23.46
N HIS A 22 5.29 15.01 -23.42
CA HIS A 22 5.44 16.42 -23.71
C HIS A 22 5.09 16.66 -25.19
N PRO A 23 4.22 17.64 -25.49
CA PRO A 23 4.16 18.18 -26.84
C PRO A 23 5.59 18.53 -27.26
N GLU A 24 6.00 18.16 -28.48
CA GLU A 24 7.36 18.43 -29.02
C GLU A 24 7.76 19.92 -28.95
N GLU A 25 6.80 20.79 -28.66
CA GLU A 25 6.90 22.25 -28.57
C GLU A 25 7.37 22.77 -27.19
N ILE A 26 7.40 21.96 -26.12
CA ILE A 26 7.78 22.42 -24.77
C ILE A 26 9.20 21.96 -24.43
N THR A 27 10.08 22.90 -24.08
CA THR A 27 11.43 22.56 -23.63
C THR A 27 11.40 21.97 -22.23
N HIS A 28 12.38 21.10 -21.90
CA HIS A 28 12.50 20.52 -20.55
C HIS A 28 12.61 21.61 -19.46
N ALA A 29 13.29 22.73 -19.74
CA ALA A 29 13.42 23.84 -18.80
C ALA A 29 12.06 24.53 -18.54
N ASP A 30 11.27 24.78 -19.59
CA ASP A 30 9.93 25.37 -19.43
C ASP A 30 9.01 24.43 -18.64
N TYR A 31 9.15 23.12 -18.87
CA TYR A 31 8.41 22.10 -18.13
C TYR A 31 8.79 22.09 -16.64
N ASP A 32 10.09 22.10 -16.31
CA ASP A 32 10.58 22.15 -14.94
C ASP A 32 10.08 23.39 -14.19
N ASP A 33 10.12 24.56 -14.85
CA ASP A 33 9.60 25.80 -14.29
C ASP A 33 8.08 25.74 -14.04
N ALA A 34 7.32 25.18 -15.00
CA ALA A 34 5.88 24.98 -14.84
C ALA A 34 5.55 23.98 -13.71
N SER A 35 6.29 22.87 -13.63
CA SER A 35 6.13 21.84 -12.60
C SER A 35 6.41 22.41 -11.21
N LYS A 36 7.51 23.16 -11.07
CA LYS A 36 7.86 23.89 -9.85
C LYS A 36 6.77 24.88 -9.46
N HIS A 37 6.30 25.70 -10.40
CA HIS A 37 5.24 26.67 -10.15
C HIS A 37 3.94 26.00 -9.66
N ILE A 38 3.54 24.88 -10.29
CA ILE A 38 2.37 24.11 -9.86
C ILE A 38 2.57 23.53 -8.46
N SER A 39 3.78 23.01 -8.16
CA SER A 39 4.12 22.49 -6.84
C SER A 39 4.04 23.57 -5.74
N ASP A 40 4.53 24.78 -6.02
CA ASP A 40 4.46 25.92 -5.10
C ASP A 40 3.00 26.35 -4.84
N LEU A 41 2.19 26.45 -5.90
CA LEU A 41 0.75 26.74 -5.78
C LEU A 41 0.02 25.68 -4.94
N ARG A 42 0.31 24.40 -5.17
CA ARG A 42 -0.29 23.29 -4.42
C ARG A 42 0.16 23.30 -2.96
N THR A 43 1.42 23.64 -2.69
CA THR A 43 1.94 23.79 -1.33
C THR A 43 1.19 24.90 -0.58
N ALA A 44 1.05 26.08 -1.19
CA ALA A 44 0.33 27.19 -0.58
C ALA A 44 -1.16 26.87 -0.33
N ALA A 45 -1.82 26.23 -1.30
CA ALA A 45 -3.21 25.80 -1.16
C ALA A 45 -3.38 24.75 -0.04
N LEU A 46 -2.45 23.79 0.05
CA LEU A 46 -2.44 22.78 1.11
C LEU A 46 -2.25 23.42 2.48
N GLN A 47 -1.33 24.36 2.62
CA GLN A 47 -1.10 25.07 3.87
C GLN A 47 -2.37 25.81 4.34
N GLU A 48 -3.04 26.52 3.43
CA GLU A 48 -4.32 27.19 3.73
C GLU A 48 -5.41 26.17 4.11
N TRP A 49 -5.49 25.04 3.41
CA TRP A 49 -6.43 23.96 3.72
C TRP A 49 -6.21 23.38 5.13
N LEU A 50 -4.96 23.10 5.48
CA LEU A 50 -4.57 22.56 6.78
C LEU A 50 -4.79 23.57 7.93
N ASN A 51 -4.64 24.87 7.64
CA ASN A 51 -4.98 25.94 8.59
C ASN A 51 -6.48 25.99 8.87
N ARG A 52 -7.32 25.78 7.84
CA ARG A 52 -8.79 25.78 7.99
C ARG A 52 -9.34 24.60 8.78
N SER A 53 -8.66 23.45 8.76
CA SER A 53 -9.02 22.29 9.58
C SER A 53 -8.63 22.40 11.06
N ARG A 54 -7.88 23.46 11.43
CA ARG A 54 -7.53 23.80 12.82
C ARG A 54 -6.78 22.67 13.52
N SER A 55 -7.33 22.12 14.59
CA SER A 55 -6.74 21.03 15.38
C SER A 55 -7.40 19.68 15.13
N LEU A 56 -8.33 19.60 14.16
CA LEU A 56 -9.02 18.36 13.87
C LEU A 56 -8.06 17.35 13.23
N PRO A 57 -8.27 16.03 13.48
CA PRO A 57 -7.58 15.00 12.73
C PRO A 57 -7.83 15.13 11.23
N VAL A 58 -6.82 14.80 10.43
CA VAL A 58 -6.82 14.97 8.97
C VAL A 58 -6.53 13.67 8.25
N ASP A 59 -7.16 13.53 7.09
CA ASP A 59 -6.94 12.48 6.12
C ASP A 59 -6.21 13.12 4.92
N ILE A 60 -5.00 12.67 4.65
CA ILE A 60 -4.17 13.23 3.57
C ILE A 60 -3.85 12.11 2.60
N SER A 61 -4.17 12.35 1.33
CA SER A 61 -3.69 11.55 0.22
C SER A 61 -2.73 12.38 -0.61
N PHE A 62 -1.51 11.88 -0.84
CA PHE A 62 -0.48 12.54 -1.62
C PHE A 62 -0.01 11.59 -2.71
N THR A 63 0.00 12.05 -3.95
CA THR A 63 0.44 11.25 -5.09
C THR A 63 1.49 12.02 -5.88
N GLN A 64 2.66 11.43 -6.03
CA GLN A 64 3.78 11.89 -6.82
C GLN A 64 4.31 10.66 -7.53
N TRP A 65 4.42 10.67 -8.85
CA TRP A 65 5.06 9.56 -9.54
C TRP A 65 6.39 10.00 -10.10
N ASP A 66 7.28 9.02 -10.23
CA ASP A 66 8.57 9.22 -10.88
C ASP A 66 8.38 9.49 -12.37
N SER A 67 9.12 10.47 -12.87
CA SER A 67 9.53 10.50 -14.27
C SER A 67 10.44 9.28 -14.49
N PHE A 68 10.17 8.44 -15.49
CA PHE A 68 11.06 7.33 -15.83
C PHE A 68 12.43 7.89 -16.22
N PRO A 69 13.51 7.68 -15.43
CA PRO A 69 14.82 8.11 -15.85
C PRO A 69 15.37 7.03 -16.78
N PHE A 70 15.22 7.21 -18.09
CA PHE A 70 16.06 6.45 -19.02
C PHE A 70 17.52 6.94 -18.98
N ASP A 71 17.77 8.15 -18.47
CA ASP A 71 19.12 8.68 -18.29
C ASP A 71 19.59 8.63 -16.83
N VAL A 72 20.53 7.73 -16.63
CA VAL A 72 21.23 7.46 -15.38
C VAL A 72 22.11 8.68 -15.06
N HIS A 73 22.06 9.17 -13.81
CA HIS A 73 22.97 10.13 -13.17
C HIS A 73 22.54 11.60 -12.96
N VAL A 74 21.24 11.95 -12.96
CA VAL A 74 20.88 13.25 -12.36
C VAL A 74 21.20 13.17 -10.85
N PRO A 75 22.14 13.99 -10.33
CA PRO A 75 22.44 14.01 -8.91
C PRO A 75 21.16 14.38 -8.17
N GLN A 76 20.67 13.49 -7.34
CA GLN A 76 19.53 13.74 -6.45
C GLN A 76 19.92 14.83 -5.47
N SER A 77 19.79 16.09 -5.88
CA SER A 77 19.76 17.17 -4.92
C SER A 77 18.60 16.86 -3.98
N HIS A 78 18.90 16.81 -2.68
CA HIS A 78 17.95 16.61 -1.58
C HIS A 78 16.96 17.78 -1.51
N HIS A 79 16.22 18.04 -2.57
CA HIS A 79 15.15 19.01 -2.58
C HIS A 79 14.04 18.43 -1.71
N SER A 80 14.08 18.78 -0.44
CA SER A 80 12.95 18.63 0.45
C SER A 80 11.77 19.31 -0.24
N TYR A 81 10.82 18.52 -0.74
CA TYR A 81 9.64 19.08 -1.38
C TYR A 81 8.88 19.91 -0.34
N PRO A 82 8.68 21.22 -0.55
CA PRO A 82 7.96 22.07 0.40
C PRO A 82 6.59 21.50 0.79
N ILE A 83 5.95 20.80 -0.14
CA ILE A 83 4.69 20.11 0.09
C ILE A 83 4.80 18.95 1.08
N VAL A 84 5.87 18.15 1.02
CA VAL A 84 6.13 17.06 1.97
C VAL A 84 6.37 17.65 3.35
N ASN A 85 7.19 18.69 3.47
CA ASN A 85 7.40 19.41 4.73
C ASN A 85 6.08 19.95 5.30
N THR A 86 5.20 20.46 4.45
CA THR A 86 3.86 20.94 4.85
C THR A 86 3.00 19.80 5.40
N ILE A 87 2.99 18.62 4.75
CA ILE A 87 2.26 17.44 5.23
C ILE A 87 2.85 16.95 6.57
N LEU A 88 4.17 16.84 6.67
CA LEU A 88 4.88 16.43 7.89
C LEU A 88 4.65 17.38 9.07
N SER A 89 4.48 18.69 8.81
CA SER A 89 4.24 19.69 9.87
C SER A 89 2.95 19.46 10.66
N VAL A 90 2.00 18.71 10.10
CA VAL A 90 0.72 18.36 10.73
C VAL A 90 0.61 16.88 11.10
N ALA A 91 1.75 16.16 11.19
CA ALA A 91 1.78 14.72 11.46
C ALA A 91 1.01 14.28 12.72
N HIS A 92 1.08 15.08 13.78
CA HIS A 92 0.32 14.88 15.02
C HIS A 92 -1.21 14.87 14.86
N ARG A 93 -1.74 15.26 13.70
CA ARG A 93 -3.17 15.25 13.38
C ARG A 93 -3.53 14.16 12.38
N TRP A 94 -2.57 13.41 11.86
CA TRP A 94 -2.86 12.39 10.85
C TRP A 94 -3.77 11.30 11.41
N ARG A 95 -4.87 11.03 10.69
CA ARG A 95 -5.76 9.91 10.95
C ARG A 95 -5.65 8.85 9.87
N ASN A 96 -5.75 9.27 8.60
CA ASN A 96 -5.57 8.39 7.46
C ASN A 96 -4.53 9.01 6.51
N ILE A 97 -3.48 8.27 6.19
CA ILE A 97 -2.43 8.72 5.28
C ILE A 97 -2.28 7.75 4.13
N SER A 98 -2.42 8.26 2.92
CA SER A 98 -2.21 7.53 1.68
C SER A 98 -1.15 8.22 0.84
N ILE A 99 0.00 7.58 0.65
CA ILE A 99 1.14 8.13 -0.09
C ILE A 99 1.41 7.20 -1.27
N ALA A 100 1.32 7.73 -2.49
CA ALA A 100 1.93 7.10 -3.66
C ALA A 100 3.11 7.99 -4.07
N ALA A 101 4.33 7.53 -3.87
CA ALA A 101 5.51 8.37 -4.04
C ALA A 101 6.76 7.56 -4.42
N PRO A 102 7.79 8.23 -4.98
CA PRO A 102 9.13 7.66 -5.10
C PRO A 102 9.66 7.24 -3.73
N ALA A 103 10.56 6.26 -3.71
CA ALA A 103 11.11 5.73 -2.46
C ALA A 103 11.76 6.83 -1.59
N GLN A 104 12.46 7.79 -2.19
CA GLN A 104 13.10 8.91 -1.49
C GLN A 104 12.08 9.77 -0.74
N THR A 105 10.97 10.12 -1.39
CA THR A 105 9.88 10.85 -0.76
C THR A 105 9.22 10.01 0.34
N MET A 106 9.02 8.71 0.09
CA MET A 106 8.42 7.79 1.05
C MET A 106 9.21 7.68 2.36
N ILE A 107 10.55 7.68 2.29
CA ILE A 107 11.43 7.64 3.46
C ILE A 107 11.13 8.79 4.44
N CYS A 108 10.80 9.98 3.94
CA CYS A 108 10.42 11.12 4.78
C CYS A 108 9.18 10.85 5.65
N PHE A 109 8.23 10.04 5.15
CA PHE A 109 7.05 9.63 5.91
C PHE A 109 7.35 8.45 6.85
N LEU A 110 8.15 7.49 6.38
CA LEU A 110 8.47 6.27 7.13
C LEU A 110 9.29 6.52 8.40
N THR A 111 10.14 7.54 8.37
CA THR A 111 11.05 7.92 9.46
C THR A 111 10.40 8.78 10.55
N HIS A 112 9.10 9.05 10.44
CA HIS A 112 8.39 9.84 11.44
C HIS A 112 8.22 9.07 12.76
N PRO A 113 8.51 9.67 13.93
CA PRO A 113 8.42 8.98 15.21
C PRO A 113 6.97 8.60 15.54
N PRO A 114 6.72 7.37 16.05
CA PRO A 114 5.37 6.88 16.33
C PRO A 114 4.66 7.66 17.44
N ASP A 115 5.40 8.18 18.43
CA ASP A 115 4.84 8.97 19.54
C ASP A 115 4.22 10.30 19.08
N GLY A 116 4.65 10.77 17.90
CA GLY A 116 4.11 11.97 17.26
C GLY A 116 2.79 11.73 16.52
N LEU A 117 2.21 10.52 16.52
CA LEU A 117 1.10 10.13 15.64
C LEU A 117 -0.12 9.58 16.40
N PRO A 118 -0.68 10.32 17.37
CA PRO A 118 -1.68 9.76 18.31
C PRO A 118 -3.02 9.38 17.66
N PHE A 119 -3.33 9.90 16.47
CA PHE A 119 -4.61 9.65 15.77
C PHE A 119 -4.48 8.72 14.57
N LEU A 120 -3.29 8.25 14.23
CA LEU A 120 -3.07 7.53 12.97
C LEU A 120 -3.69 6.14 13.03
N GLU A 121 -4.76 5.94 12.27
CA GLU A 121 -5.55 4.71 12.19
C GLU A 121 -5.31 3.94 10.90
N SER A 122 -4.97 4.64 9.80
CA SER A 122 -4.75 4.04 8.48
C SER A 122 -3.48 4.54 7.82
N LEU A 123 -2.68 3.59 7.33
CA LEU A 123 -1.54 3.81 6.44
C LEU A 123 -1.77 3.09 5.13
N ASP A 124 -1.54 3.80 4.04
CA ASP A 124 -1.60 3.27 2.69
C ASP A 124 -0.39 3.78 1.91
N PHE A 125 0.55 2.90 1.60
CA PHE A 125 1.76 3.24 0.88
C PHE A 125 1.81 2.48 -0.43
N ASN A 126 1.93 3.23 -1.51
CA ASN A 126 2.19 2.74 -2.85
C ASN A 126 3.59 3.20 -3.27
N PHE A 127 4.52 2.26 -3.22
CA PHE A 127 5.89 2.52 -3.65
C PHE A 127 5.91 2.56 -5.18
N SER A 128 6.54 3.57 -5.77
CA SER A 128 6.73 3.61 -7.23
C SER A 128 7.76 2.57 -7.68
N LEU A 129 7.41 1.72 -8.66
CA LEU A 129 8.26 0.63 -9.18
C LEU A 129 9.57 1.10 -9.83
N VAL A 130 9.70 2.39 -10.16
CA VAL A 130 10.44 2.78 -11.36
C VAL A 130 11.89 2.27 -11.39
N MET A 131 12.71 2.32 -10.33
CA MET A 131 14.08 1.75 -10.38
C MET A 131 14.72 1.41 -9.01
N CYS A 132 14.00 0.78 -8.07
CA CYS A 132 14.65 0.27 -6.85
C CYS A 132 15.30 -1.10 -7.08
N TRP A 133 16.36 -1.17 -7.90
CA TRP A 133 17.15 -2.39 -8.06
C TRP A 133 18.20 -2.55 -6.95
N ASP A 134 18.62 -1.48 -6.26
CA ASP A 134 19.63 -1.61 -5.20
C ASP A 134 19.84 -0.49 -4.12
N PRO A 135 19.00 0.56 -3.90
CA PRO A 135 19.33 1.57 -2.87
C PRO A 135 18.79 1.32 -1.45
N LEU A 136 17.95 0.31 -1.22
CA LEU A 136 17.15 0.21 0.01
C LEU A 136 17.63 -0.83 1.01
N SER A 137 18.59 -1.67 0.64
CA SER A 137 19.32 -2.56 1.55
C SER A 137 20.03 -1.79 2.67
N GLU A 138 20.22 -0.48 2.49
CA GLU A 138 20.87 0.41 3.44
C GLU A 138 19.94 1.37 4.17
N ILE A 139 18.61 1.36 4.00
CA ILE A 139 17.78 2.16 4.93
C ILE A 139 17.97 1.54 6.31
N PRO A 140 18.67 2.21 7.25
CA PRO A 140 18.83 1.68 8.58
C PRO A 140 17.42 1.63 9.14
N GLN A 141 16.92 0.44 9.51
CA GLN A 141 15.60 0.33 10.11
C GLN A 141 15.59 1.24 11.35
N PRO A 142 14.99 2.44 11.28
CA PRO A 142 15.11 3.36 12.37
C PRO A 142 14.21 2.81 13.47
N ASP A 143 14.64 2.94 14.73
CA ASP A 143 13.76 2.72 15.88
C ASP A 143 12.48 3.58 15.83
N TYR A 144 12.48 4.61 14.97
CA TYR A 144 11.40 5.57 14.70
C TYR A 144 10.61 5.22 13.43
N SER A 145 9.95 4.06 13.43
CA SER A 145 9.10 3.66 12.32
C SER A 145 7.64 4.02 12.57
N ILE A 146 7.01 4.70 11.61
CA ILE A 146 5.58 5.03 11.60
C ILE A 146 4.66 3.81 11.82
N TYR A 147 5.14 2.61 11.48
CA TYR A 147 4.42 1.35 11.67
C TYR A 147 4.21 0.96 13.14
N ARG A 148 5.02 1.49 14.07
CA ARG A 148 4.91 1.23 15.52
C ARG A 148 3.75 1.99 16.18
N THR A 149 3.02 2.81 15.42
CA THR A 149 1.96 3.64 15.98
C THR A 149 0.84 2.80 16.60
N PRO A 150 0.52 2.98 17.89
CA PRO A 150 -0.40 2.08 18.58
C PRO A 150 -1.84 2.18 18.08
N SER A 151 -2.27 3.30 17.50
CA SER A 151 -3.63 3.46 16.98
C SER A 151 -3.84 2.81 15.61
N LEU A 152 -2.79 2.30 14.96
CA LEU A 152 -2.89 1.75 13.61
C LEU A 152 -3.81 0.52 13.55
N ARG A 153 -4.78 0.55 12.63
CA ARG A 153 -5.76 -0.51 12.39
C ARG A 153 -5.81 -0.95 10.93
N LYS A 154 -5.43 -0.07 10.01
CA LYS A 154 -5.45 -0.34 8.58
C LYS A 154 -4.07 -0.17 7.99
N LEU A 155 -3.61 -1.18 7.28
CA LEU A 155 -2.34 -1.15 6.58
C LEU A 155 -2.54 -1.60 5.14
N SER A 156 -2.19 -0.73 4.20
CA SER A 156 -2.12 -1.02 2.78
C SER A 156 -0.69 -0.79 2.31
N LEU A 157 -0.09 -1.83 1.73
CA LEU A 157 1.23 -1.82 1.15
C LEU A 157 1.11 -2.29 -0.29
N MET A 158 1.22 -1.37 -1.23
CA MET A 158 1.31 -1.66 -2.65
C MET A 158 2.78 -1.59 -3.04
N GLN A 159 3.30 -2.71 -3.55
CA GLN A 159 4.69 -2.90 -3.92
C GLN A 159 5.66 -2.75 -2.72
N PRO A 160 5.41 -3.45 -1.60
CA PRO A 160 6.27 -3.35 -0.42
C PRO A 160 7.73 -3.66 -0.76
N LEU A 161 8.62 -2.90 -0.14
CA LEU A 161 10.06 -3.10 -0.23
C LEU A 161 10.50 -4.12 0.83
N GLY A 162 10.98 -5.28 0.39
CA GLY A 162 11.45 -6.34 1.28
C GLY A 162 10.34 -7.20 1.92
N ASP A 163 10.68 -7.88 3.01
CA ASP A 163 9.75 -8.74 3.74
C ASP A 163 8.84 -7.91 4.65
N CYS A 164 7.58 -7.74 4.24
CA CYS A 164 6.62 -6.98 5.01
C CYS A 164 6.35 -7.58 6.41
N LEU A 165 6.60 -8.86 6.64
CA LEU A 165 6.45 -9.49 7.96
C LEU A 165 7.47 -9.03 8.99
N GLN A 166 8.55 -8.40 8.56
CA GLN A 166 9.57 -7.81 9.44
C GLN A 166 9.22 -6.40 9.89
N LEU A 167 8.16 -5.80 9.34
CA LEU A 167 7.73 -4.47 9.75
C LEU A 167 7.28 -4.50 11.22
N PRO A 168 7.65 -3.48 12.03
CA PRO A 168 7.32 -3.41 13.44
C PRO A 168 5.87 -2.96 13.68
N VAL A 169 4.93 -3.61 13.00
CA VAL A 169 3.49 -3.38 13.09
C VAL A 169 2.91 -4.18 14.25
N SER A 170 1.94 -3.59 14.95
CA SER A 170 1.10 -4.33 15.90
C SER A 170 0.06 -5.19 15.15
N TRP A 171 0.50 -6.22 14.43
CA TRP A 171 -0.33 -7.06 13.54
C TRP A 171 -1.64 -7.52 14.17
N ALA A 172 -1.63 -7.87 15.46
CA ALA A 172 -2.80 -8.35 16.17
C ALA A 172 -3.93 -7.31 16.33
N ARG A 173 -3.65 -6.03 16.06
CA ARG A 173 -4.61 -4.93 16.14
C ARG A 173 -5.21 -4.54 14.79
N LEU A 174 -4.65 -5.05 13.69
CA LEU A 174 -5.12 -4.72 12.35
C LEU A 174 -6.52 -5.31 12.11
N THR A 175 -7.37 -4.48 11.53
CA THR A 175 -8.72 -4.83 11.05
C THR A 175 -8.78 -4.87 9.53
N ASP A 176 -7.91 -4.11 8.85
CA ASP A 176 -7.85 -4.05 7.40
C ASP A 176 -6.39 -4.22 6.96
N LEU A 177 -6.15 -5.19 6.08
CA LEU A 177 -4.83 -5.45 5.53
C LEU A 177 -4.90 -5.55 4.02
N THR A 178 -4.01 -4.83 3.33
CA THR A 178 -3.81 -4.93 1.90
C THR A 178 -2.32 -5.08 1.62
N ILE A 179 -1.94 -6.17 0.96
CA ILE A 179 -0.58 -6.38 0.48
C ILE A 179 -0.69 -6.81 -0.98
N GLU A 180 -0.33 -5.88 -1.86
CA GLU A 180 -0.47 -6.04 -3.31
C GLU A 180 0.82 -5.70 -4.01
N LYS A 181 0.98 -6.22 -5.22
CA LYS A 181 2.12 -5.94 -6.05
C LYS A 181 1.72 -5.71 -7.50
N GLN A 182 1.57 -4.44 -7.84
CA GLN A 182 1.34 -4.01 -9.21
C GLN A 182 2.62 -4.23 -10.05
N TRP A 183 2.65 -5.31 -10.83
CA TRP A 183 3.65 -5.63 -11.88
C TRP A 183 5.11 -5.96 -11.41
N GLY A 184 5.91 -6.55 -12.31
CA GLY A 184 7.37 -6.77 -12.13
C GLY A 184 7.83 -8.01 -11.33
N TYR A 185 9.15 -8.17 -11.16
CA TYR A 185 9.85 -9.36 -10.58
C TYR A 185 10.11 -9.34 -9.07
N ALA A 186 9.97 -8.20 -8.38
CA ALA A 186 10.12 -8.13 -6.91
C ALA A 186 9.30 -9.18 -6.11
N SER A 187 9.69 -9.44 -4.86
CA SER A 187 9.05 -10.43 -4.00
C SER A 187 7.63 -9.99 -3.61
N ALA A 188 6.61 -10.66 -4.14
CA ALA A 188 5.27 -10.65 -3.53
C ALA A 188 5.23 -11.63 -2.34
N LEU A 189 4.11 -11.71 -1.64
CA LEU A 189 3.95 -12.71 -0.59
C LEU A 189 4.03 -14.12 -1.17
N SER A 190 4.95 -14.91 -0.63
CA SER A 190 4.87 -16.36 -0.79
C SER A 190 3.67 -16.92 -0.03
N LEU A 191 3.24 -18.14 -0.40
CA LEU A 191 2.15 -18.81 0.29
C LEU A 191 2.41 -18.99 1.81
N PRO A 192 3.60 -19.43 2.28
CA PRO A 192 3.89 -19.47 3.71
C PRO A 192 3.83 -18.10 4.39
N GLN A 193 4.35 -17.05 3.73
CA GLN A 193 4.30 -15.69 4.29
C GLN A 193 2.87 -15.17 4.39
N ALA A 194 2.00 -15.46 3.42
CA ALA A 194 0.59 -15.09 3.49
C ALA A 194 -0.12 -15.75 4.68
N VAL A 195 0.10 -17.06 4.88
CA VAL A 195 -0.43 -17.82 6.03
C VAL A 195 0.09 -17.25 7.35
N GLU A 196 1.39 -16.99 7.43
CA GLU A 196 2.00 -16.38 8.61
C GLU A 196 1.42 -14.98 8.89
N CYS A 197 1.26 -14.15 7.85
CA CYS A 197 0.67 -12.82 7.95
C CYS A 197 -0.73 -12.87 8.57
N LEU A 198 -1.59 -13.76 8.03
CA LEU A 198 -2.94 -13.98 8.51
C LEU A 198 -2.94 -14.47 9.97
N SER A 199 -2.02 -15.37 10.34
CA SER A 199 -1.91 -15.88 11.71
C SER A 199 -1.59 -14.79 12.74
N ARG A 200 -0.90 -13.72 12.34
CA ARG A 200 -0.58 -12.57 13.19
C ARG A 200 -1.73 -11.56 13.32
N CYS A 201 -2.82 -11.72 12.55
CA CYS A 201 -3.93 -10.76 12.45
C CYS A 201 -5.29 -11.35 12.89
N PRO A 202 -5.48 -11.81 14.15
CA PRO A 202 -6.72 -12.43 14.61
C PRO A 202 -7.97 -11.51 14.57
N ARG A 203 -7.79 -10.19 14.47
CA ARG A 203 -8.88 -9.20 14.44
C ARG A 203 -9.22 -8.70 13.03
N LEU A 204 -8.67 -9.36 12.01
CA LEU A 204 -8.83 -8.94 10.64
C LEU A 204 -10.29 -9.07 10.20
N VAL A 205 -10.82 -8.00 9.62
CA VAL A 205 -12.18 -7.88 9.07
C VAL A 205 -12.13 -7.88 7.54
N ARG A 206 -11.13 -7.20 6.97
CA ARG A 206 -10.92 -7.11 5.52
C ARG A 206 -9.48 -7.46 5.18
N CYS A 207 -9.30 -8.32 4.20
CA CYS A 207 -7.99 -8.75 3.75
C CYS A 207 -7.91 -8.77 2.23
N LYS A 208 -6.88 -8.13 1.68
CA LYS A 208 -6.56 -8.20 0.25
C LYS A 208 -5.09 -8.61 0.09
N LEU A 209 -4.85 -9.78 -0.51
CA LEU A 209 -3.50 -10.32 -0.69
C LEU A 209 -3.26 -10.70 -2.14
N GLU A 210 -2.08 -10.36 -2.64
CA GLU A 210 -1.51 -10.95 -3.84
C GLU A 210 -0.47 -12.01 -3.46
N ILE A 211 -0.69 -13.24 -3.90
CA ILE A 211 0.14 -14.39 -3.55
C ILE A 211 0.81 -14.92 -4.81
N ARG A 212 2.16 -14.94 -4.82
CA ARG A 212 2.97 -15.42 -5.94
C ARG A 212 3.82 -16.63 -5.57
N PHE A 213 4.25 -17.33 -6.61
CA PHE A 213 5.15 -18.47 -6.49
C PHE A 213 6.53 -18.03 -6.01
N ALA A 214 7.01 -18.61 -4.92
CA ALA A 214 8.31 -18.29 -4.32
C ALA A 214 9.42 -19.16 -4.89
N GLY A 215 9.75 -18.99 -6.18
CA GLY A 215 10.88 -19.69 -6.83
C GLY A 215 10.83 -21.22 -6.73
N ALA A 216 11.92 -21.90 -7.11
CA ALA A 216 12.01 -23.37 -7.26
C ALA A 216 11.94 -24.17 -5.93
N VAL A 217 11.08 -23.79 -5.00
CA VAL A 217 10.80 -24.56 -3.79
C VAL A 217 10.06 -25.83 -4.19
N THR A 218 10.64 -26.94 -3.77
CA THR A 218 10.26 -28.33 -4.00
C THR A 218 8.75 -28.58 -3.92
N MET A 219 8.23 -29.41 -4.84
CA MET A 219 6.81 -29.78 -5.05
C MET A 219 6.13 -30.52 -3.87
N TYR A 220 6.65 -30.45 -2.65
CA TYR A 220 6.03 -31.12 -1.52
C TYR A 220 4.81 -30.33 -1.04
N PRO A 221 3.68 -31.03 -0.75
CA PRO A 221 2.49 -30.39 -0.22
C PRO A 221 2.81 -29.77 1.15
N VAL A 222 2.82 -28.44 1.21
CA VAL A 222 3.01 -27.70 2.47
C VAL A 222 1.74 -27.82 3.29
N GLN A 223 1.87 -28.36 4.51
CA GLN A 223 0.78 -28.39 5.49
C GLN A 223 0.87 -27.17 6.40
N PHE A 224 -0.23 -26.45 6.54
CA PHE A 224 -0.34 -25.29 7.41
C PHE A 224 -1.19 -25.62 8.64
N PRO A 225 -0.92 -25.00 9.81
CA PRO A 225 -1.79 -25.12 10.97
C PRO A 225 -3.17 -24.53 10.68
N LEU A 226 -4.21 -25.06 11.34
CA LEU A 226 -5.56 -24.49 11.26
C LEU A 226 -5.55 -23.05 11.80
N LEU A 227 -6.10 -22.12 11.02
CA LEU A 227 -6.15 -20.70 11.30
C LEU A 227 -7.60 -20.22 11.31
N THR A 228 -8.08 -19.83 12.48
CA THR A 228 -9.42 -19.24 12.61
C THR A 228 -9.33 -17.72 12.56
N LEU A 229 -10.05 -17.10 11.63
CA LEU A 229 -10.21 -15.65 11.53
C LEU A 229 -11.68 -15.31 11.79
N PRO A 230 -12.08 -15.17 13.07
CA PRO A 230 -13.49 -15.13 13.48
C PRO A 230 -14.22 -13.86 13.07
N HIS A 231 -13.48 -12.84 12.61
CA HIS A 231 -14.01 -11.53 12.24
C HIS A 231 -13.85 -11.22 10.75
N LEU A 232 -13.25 -12.11 9.96
CA LEU A 232 -12.97 -11.83 8.55
C LEU A 232 -14.24 -11.91 7.71
N GLU A 233 -14.74 -10.74 7.30
CA GLU A 233 -15.97 -10.59 6.54
C GLU A 233 -15.70 -10.50 5.02
N SER A 234 -14.55 -9.94 4.63
CA SER A 234 -14.19 -9.67 3.23
C SER A 234 -12.78 -10.16 2.92
N LEU A 235 -12.65 -11.01 1.89
CA LEU A 235 -11.39 -11.58 1.44
C LEU A 235 -11.21 -11.38 -0.07
N THR A 236 -10.17 -10.63 -0.45
CA THR A 236 -9.73 -10.48 -1.83
C THR A 236 -8.40 -11.22 -2.03
N ILE A 237 -8.36 -12.15 -2.98
CA ILE A 237 -7.13 -12.88 -3.35
C ILE A 237 -6.84 -12.66 -4.83
N LEU A 238 -5.61 -12.21 -5.10
CA LEU A 238 -5.00 -12.27 -6.43
C LEU A 238 -4.03 -13.46 -6.47
N GLU A 239 -4.48 -14.53 -7.11
CA GLU A 239 -3.81 -15.83 -7.20
C GLU A 239 -2.89 -15.90 -8.42
N VAL A 240 -1.59 -16.01 -8.16
CA VAL A 240 -0.57 -16.30 -9.19
C VAL A 240 0.07 -17.68 -8.99
N THR A 241 -0.26 -18.38 -7.90
CA THR A 241 0.18 -19.75 -7.58
C THR A 241 -0.94 -20.48 -6.85
N ASP A 242 -0.96 -21.82 -6.86
CA ASP A 242 -2.00 -22.60 -6.18
C ASP A 242 -2.03 -22.29 -4.67
N VAL A 243 -3.13 -21.68 -4.21
CA VAL A 243 -3.37 -21.34 -2.80
C VAL A 243 -4.29 -22.33 -2.09
N THR A 244 -4.56 -23.50 -2.68
CA THR A 244 -5.48 -24.52 -2.14
C THR A 244 -5.12 -24.96 -0.73
N SER A 245 -3.83 -25.17 -0.43
CA SER A 245 -3.38 -25.58 0.91
C SER A 245 -3.63 -24.50 1.97
N MET A 246 -3.51 -23.21 1.63
CA MET A 246 -3.90 -22.11 2.50
C MET A 246 -5.41 -22.13 2.75
N PHE A 247 -6.25 -22.23 1.72
CA PHE A 247 -7.70 -22.29 1.94
C PHE A 247 -8.13 -23.51 2.77
N ASN A 248 -7.44 -24.65 2.64
CA ASN A 248 -7.68 -25.81 3.48
C ASN A 248 -7.42 -25.55 4.97
N CYS A 249 -6.51 -24.65 5.33
CA CYS A 249 -6.22 -24.33 6.72
C CYS A 249 -7.01 -23.14 7.30
N LEU A 250 -7.73 -22.36 6.48
CA LEU A 250 -8.51 -21.21 6.97
C LEU A 250 -9.91 -21.60 7.47
N ASP A 251 -10.27 -21.21 8.68
CA ASP A 251 -11.62 -21.28 9.24
C ASP A 251 -12.21 -19.86 9.34
N LEU A 252 -13.21 -19.58 8.49
CA LEU A 252 -13.72 -18.23 8.21
C LEU A 252 -15.24 -18.16 8.45
N PRO A 253 -15.71 -18.27 9.71
CA PRO A 253 -17.12 -18.49 10.03
C PRO A 253 -18.05 -17.32 9.69
N VAL A 254 -17.50 -16.12 9.44
CA VAL A 254 -18.28 -14.90 9.14
C VAL A 254 -17.98 -14.32 7.76
N LEU A 255 -17.30 -15.06 6.90
CA LEU A 255 -16.94 -14.60 5.55
C LEU A 255 -18.19 -14.43 4.68
N ARG A 256 -18.38 -13.21 4.17
CA ARG A 256 -19.55 -12.83 3.36
C ARG A 256 -19.17 -12.35 1.97
N GLU A 257 -18.00 -11.74 1.83
CA GLU A 257 -17.53 -11.16 0.58
C GLU A 257 -16.24 -11.84 0.14
N VAL A 258 -16.24 -12.34 -1.09
CA VAL A 258 -15.05 -12.91 -1.72
C VAL A 258 -14.83 -12.26 -3.07
N GLU A 259 -13.65 -11.69 -3.25
CA GLU A 259 -13.16 -11.26 -4.55
C GLU A 259 -11.96 -12.12 -4.93
N TYR A 260 -12.03 -12.76 -6.08
CA TYR A 260 -11.04 -13.75 -6.48
C TYR A 260 -10.61 -13.55 -7.92
N HIS A 261 -9.32 -13.30 -8.08
CA HIS A 261 -8.66 -13.11 -9.36
C HIS A 261 -7.59 -14.16 -9.50
N THR A 262 -7.52 -14.84 -10.64
CA THR A 262 -6.49 -15.86 -10.89
C THR A 262 -5.97 -15.74 -12.32
N VAL A 263 -4.67 -15.95 -12.47
CA VAL A 263 -4.03 -16.12 -13.78
C VAL A 263 -3.83 -17.59 -14.15
N LEU A 264 -4.21 -18.51 -13.24
CA LEU A 264 -4.08 -19.95 -13.48
C LEU A 264 -5.17 -20.45 -14.42
N THR A 265 -4.81 -21.37 -15.31
CA THR A 265 -5.74 -22.00 -16.27
C THR A 265 -6.38 -23.27 -15.74
N GLU A 266 -5.82 -23.85 -14.67
CA GLU A 266 -6.30 -25.08 -14.05
C GLU A 266 -7.48 -24.85 -13.10
N ARG A 267 -7.90 -25.90 -12.38
CA ARG A 267 -8.99 -25.83 -11.40
C ARG A 267 -8.66 -24.78 -10.33
N PRO A 268 -9.43 -23.69 -10.21
CA PRO A 268 -9.10 -22.60 -9.29
C PRO A 268 -9.22 -23.05 -7.84
N SER A 269 -8.24 -22.67 -7.01
CA SER A 269 -8.22 -22.91 -5.57
C SER A 269 -9.47 -22.39 -4.86
N LEU A 270 -10.12 -21.38 -5.45
CA LEU A 270 -11.41 -20.83 -5.02
C LEU A 270 -12.44 -21.90 -4.68
N PHE A 271 -12.52 -23.02 -5.41
CA PHE A 271 -13.49 -24.09 -5.10
C PHE A 271 -13.32 -24.66 -3.69
N THR A 272 -12.09 -24.71 -3.20
CA THR A 272 -11.77 -25.14 -1.83
C THR A 272 -12.36 -24.17 -0.81
N LEU A 273 -12.19 -22.86 -1.03
CA LEU A 273 -12.75 -21.81 -0.17
C LEU A 273 -14.29 -21.85 -0.18
N LEU A 274 -14.90 -21.90 -1.36
CA LEU A 274 -16.36 -21.92 -1.52
C LEU A 274 -16.98 -23.15 -0.82
N ARG A 275 -16.37 -24.33 -0.96
CA ARG A 275 -16.84 -25.55 -0.29
C ARG A 275 -16.85 -25.42 1.24
N LYS A 276 -15.84 -24.76 1.81
CA LYS A 276 -15.72 -24.56 3.26
C LYS A 276 -16.68 -23.48 3.80
N SER A 277 -17.03 -22.51 2.97
CA SER A 277 -17.93 -21.42 3.37
C SER A 277 -19.38 -21.85 3.63
N ASN A 278 -19.78 -23.08 3.25
CA ASN A 278 -21.12 -23.63 3.44
C ASN A 278 -22.27 -22.70 2.96
N GLY A 279 -22.03 -21.89 1.92
CA GLY A 279 -23.03 -20.98 1.37
C GLY A 279 -23.21 -19.64 2.12
N LEU A 280 -22.31 -19.30 3.04
CA LEU A 280 -22.35 -18.01 3.77
C LEU A 280 -21.97 -16.80 2.91
N ILE A 281 -21.34 -17.02 1.75
CA ILE A 281 -20.89 -15.95 0.84
C ILE A 281 -22.10 -15.30 0.18
N GLN A 282 -22.25 -14.00 0.43
CA GLN A 282 -23.33 -13.15 -0.08
C GLN A 282 -22.90 -12.39 -1.33
N ARG A 283 -21.63 -11.99 -1.40
CA ARG A 283 -21.07 -11.27 -2.53
C ARG A 283 -19.85 -12.02 -3.03
N PHE A 284 -19.89 -12.37 -4.31
CA PHE A 284 -18.79 -12.99 -5.00
C PHE A 284 -18.44 -12.17 -6.23
N THR A 285 -17.18 -11.81 -6.39
CA THR A 285 -16.65 -11.12 -7.56
C THR A 285 -15.45 -11.89 -8.08
N THR A 286 -15.44 -12.13 -9.38
CA THR A 286 -14.27 -12.68 -10.08
C THR A 286 -14.15 -11.96 -11.41
N ASP A 287 -12.95 -11.54 -11.74
CA ASP A 287 -12.67 -10.97 -13.05
C ASP A 287 -11.99 -12.04 -13.92
N PRO A 288 -12.67 -12.56 -14.96
CA PRO A 288 -12.04 -13.48 -15.90
C PRO A 288 -10.99 -12.81 -16.81
N GLN A 289 -10.77 -11.49 -16.73
CA GLN A 289 -10.07 -10.71 -17.76
C GLN A 289 -8.63 -10.26 -17.48
N LEU A 290 -7.86 -10.89 -16.58
CA LEU A 290 -6.40 -10.62 -16.50
C LEU A 290 -5.59 -11.16 -17.71
N ARG A 291 -6.26 -11.45 -18.85
CA ARG A 291 -5.63 -11.76 -20.14
C ARG A 291 -5.33 -10.48 -20.94
N SER A 292 -4.47 -9.64 -20.40
CA SER A 292 -3.69 -8.71 -21.21
C SER A 292 -2.34 -8.49 -20.55
N ILE A 293 -1.55 -9.57 -20.49
CA ILE A 293 -0.11 -9.47 -20.33
C ILE A 293 0.46 -9.62 -21.75
N PRO A 294 0.97 -8.55 -22.39
CA PRO A 294 1.81 -8.65 -23.58
C PRO A 294 3.14 -9.33 -23.29
#